data_AF-A0A023BAN1-F1
#
_entry.id   AF-A0A023BAN1-F1
#
_cell.length_a   1.000
_cell.length_b   1.000
_cell.length_c   1.000
_cell.angle_alpha   90.00
_cell.angle_beta   90.00
_cell.angle_gamma   90.00
#
_symmetry.space_group_name_H-M   'P 1'
#
loop_
_entity.id
_entity.type
_entity.pdbx_description
1 polymer ?
#
loop_
_entity_poly.entity_id
_entity_poly.type
_entity_poly.pdbx_seq_one_letter_code
_entity_poly.pdbx_strand_id
1 'polypeptide(L)'
;MERYLKLEKIGEGTYGVVYKAQDPSGVLYALKKIRLENEIGGIPSTAIREIALLKELQHHPNIVRLHDVLHTDRRLFLVFEYLDRDLKKLLDVCDDGLDPLTTKSFLYQLLRGVTHCHDHRILHRDLKPQNLLINREGALKIADFGLARAFGIPVRAFTHEVVTLWYRPPEVLLGSRQYTTSLDIWSIGCIFAEMASGRPLFPGTSDSDQLQRIFLLLGNPDPHSWPGLNDLPSWKTVKNELPTGPKQSVRSLLSRLDSAGIDLLLKMLEYDPEKRISARDAMRHHYFST
;
A
#
# COMPACT_ATOMS: atom_id res chain seq x y z
N MET A 1 -30.00 -11.86 -5.98
CA MET A 1 -28.84 -12.63 -5.46
C MET A 1 -28.58 -13.93 -6.24
N GLU A 2 -29.34 -14.21 -7.31
CA GLU A 2 -29.25 -15.49 -8.05
C GLU A 2 -28.02 -15.63 -8.97
N ARG A 3 -27.33 -14.53 -9.27
CA ARG A 3 -26.20 -14.55 -10.24
C ARG A 3 -24.87 -15.04 -9.65
N TYR A 4 -24.66 -15.01 -8.34
CA TYR A 4 -23.37 -15.36 -7.74
C TYR A 4 -23.55 -16.39 -6.63
N LEU A 5 -23.12 -17.63 -6.89
CA LEU A 5 -23.07 -18.69 -5.90
C LEU A 5 -21.85 -18.47 -4.99
N LYS A 6 -22.12 -18.10 -3.74
CA LYS A 6 -21.10 -17.91 -2.72
C LYS A 6 -20.50 -19.27 -2.33
N LEU A 7 -19.18 -19.40 -2.42
CA LEU A 7 -18.44 -20.61 -2.14
C LEU A 7 -17.85 -20.59 -0.71
N GLU A 8 -16.71 -19.92 -0.54
CA GLU A 8 -15.94 -19.92 0.70
C GLU A 8 -15.56 -18.51 1.15
N LYS A 9 -15.26 -18.34 2.44
CA LYS A 9 -14.72 -17.10 2.99
C LYS A 9 -13.21 -17.06 2.73
N ILE A 10 -12.73 -16.03 2.04
CA ILE A 10 -11.31 -15.90 1.66
C ILE A 10 -10.60 -14.76 2.39
N GLY A 11 -11.33 -13.88 3.07
CA GLY A 11 -10.76 -12.80 3.86
C GLY A 11 -11.77 -12.09 4.73
N GLU A 12 -11.29 -11.40 5.75
CA GLU A 12 -12.05 -10.49 6.59
C GLU A 12 -11.14 -9.33 7.01
N GLY A 13 -11.58 -8.12 6.75
CA GLY A 13 -10.88 -6.90 7.13
C GLY A 13 -11.82 -5.91 7.80
N THR A 14 -11.30 -4.72 8.09
CA THR A 14 -12.03 -3.63 8.77
C THR A 14 -13.34 -3.30 8.06
N TYR A 15 -13.32 -3.24 6.73
CA TYR A 15 -14.45 -2.82 5.89
C TYR A 15 -15.44 -3.95 5.55
N GLY A 16 -15.13 -5.20 5.93
CA GLY A 16 -16.05 -6.31 5.80
C GLY A 16 -15.42 -7.65 5.43
N VAL A 17 -16.28 -8.55 4.94
CA VAL A 17 -15.92 -9.95 4.70
C VAL A 17 -15.87 -10.22 3.21
N VAL A 18 -14.82 -10.88 2.74
CA VAL A 18 -14.62 -11.24 1.34
C VAL A 18 -14.90 -12.74 1.16
N TYR A 19 -15.73 -13.05 0.19
CA TYR A 19 -16.08 -14.42 -0.18
C TYR A 19 -15.68 -14.70 -1.62
N LYS A 20 -15.15 -15.89 -1.87
CA LYS A 20 -15.06 -16.43 -3.23
C LYS A 20 -16.45 -16.84 -3.69
N ALA A 21 -16.77 -16.57 -4.93
CA ALA A 21 -18.02 -16.99 -5.54
C ALA A 21 -17.84 -17.33 -7.00
N GLN A 22 -18.90 -17.87 -7.59
CA GLN A 22 -18.93 -18.30 -8.98
C GLN A 22 -20.25 -17.85 -9.63
N ASP A 23 -20.19 -17.43 -10.88
CA ASP A 23 -21.41 -17.21 -11.68
C ASP A 23 -21.88 -18.50 -12.40
N PRO A 24 -23.07 -18.53 -13.04
CA PRO A 24 -23.56 -19.72 -13.72
C PRO A 24 -22.67 -20.21 -14.88
N SER A 25 -21.79 -19.35 -15.42
CA SER A 25 -20.84 -19.72 -16.47
C SER A 25 -19.58 -20.41 -15.91
N GLY A 26 -19.44 -20.46 -14.59
CA GLY A 26 -18.30 -21.06 -13.91
C GLY A 26 -17.18 -20.06 -13.60
N VAL A 27 -17.32 -18.78 -13.95
CA VAL A 27 -16.30 -17.75 -13.70
C VAL A 27 -16.27 -17.37 -12.22
N LEU A 28 -15.05 -17.26 -11.67
CA LEU A 28 -14.83 -16.93 -10.27
C LEU A 28 -14.78 -15.43 -10.01
N TYR A 29 -15.34 -15.02 -8.87
CA TYR A 29 -15.39 -13.63 -8.39
C TYR A 29 -15.05 -13.54 -6.90
N ALA A 30 -14.67 -12.35 -6.46
CA ALA A 30 -14.56 -11.99 -5.05
C ALA A 30 -15.70 -11.05 -4.64
N LEU A 31 -16.60 -11.50 -3.75
CA LEU A 31 -17.65 -10.65 -3.17
C LEU A 31 -17.19 -10.07 -1.84
N LYS A 32 -16.94 -8.76 -1.82
CA LYS A 32 -16.70 -7.99 -0.59
C LYS A 32 -18.06 -7.53 -0.04
N LYS A 33 -18.52 -8.17 1.04
CA LYS A 33 -19.69 -7.73 1.79
C LYS A 33 -19.28 -6.56 2.68
N ILE A 34 -19.79 -5.37 2.38
CA ILE A 34 -19.53 -4.16 3.16
C ILE A 34 -20.25 -4.27 4.51
N ARG A 35 -19.53 -3.98 5.59
CA ARG A 35 -20.14 -3.81 6.92
C ARG A 35 -20.89 -2.48 6.93
N LEU A 36 -22.21 -2.58 6.91
CA LEU A 36 -23.08 -1.47 7.26
C LEU A 36 -23.18 -1.51 8.79
N GLU A 37 -22.45 -0.64 9.49
CA GLU A 37 -22.77 -0.35 10.89
C GLU A 37 -24.23 0.13 10.93
N ASN A 38 -24.92 0.00 12.07
CA ASN A 38 -26.36 0.31 12.24
C ASN A 38 -26.69 1.81 12.05
N GLU A 39 -26.24 2.43 10.96
CA GLU A 39 -26.65 3.73 10.51
C GLU A 39 -28.10 3.62 10.06
N ILE A 40 -28.95 4.31 10.80
CA ILE A 40 -30.37 4.56 10.51
C ILE A 40 -30.54 5.24 9.11
N GLY A 41 -29.44 5.60 8.42
CA GLY A 41 -29.38 6.43 7.21
C GLY A 41 -28.90 5.77 5.91
N GLY A 42 -28.72 4.44 5.81
CA GLY A 42 -28.47 3.75 4.53
C GLY A 42 -27.00 3.39 4.26
N ILE A 43 -26.54 3.51 3.00
CA ILE A 43 -25.16 3.13 2.61
C ILE A 43 -24.15 4.18 3.10
N PRO A 44 -23.05 3.79 3.78
CA PRO A 44 -22.00 4.71 4.20
C PRO A 44 -21.43 5.51 3.03
N SER A 45 -21.25 6.82 3.23
CA SER A 45 -20.66 7.73 2.23
C SER A 45 -19.25 7.31 1.79
N THR A 46 -18.51 6.61 2.66
CA THR A 46 -17.21 6.00 2.36
C THR A 46 -17.32 4.90 1.31
N ALA A 47 -18.34 4.04 1.40
CA ALA A 47 -18.57 2.95 0.44
C ALA A 47 -19.00 3.47 -0.93
N ILE A 48 -19.86 4.50 -0.98
CA ILE A 48 -20.25 5.15 -2.24
C ILE A 48 -19.02 5.77 -2.92
N ARG A 49 -18.13 6.40 -2.15
CA ARG A 49 -16.89 6.97 -2.66
C ARG A 49 -15.94 5.90 -3.18
N GLU A 50 -15.73 4.80 -2.44
CA GLU A 50 -14.92 3.66 -2.88
C GLU A 50 -15.44 3.13 -4.22
N ILE A 51 -16.76 2.93 -4.37
CA ILE A 51 -17.39 2.52 -5.63
C ILE A 51 -17.09 3.51 -6.77
N ALA A 52 -17.26 4.82 -6.52
CA ALA A 52 -17.05 5.84 -7.54
C ALA A 52 -15.59 5.89 -8.03
N LEU A 53 -14.63 5.86 -7.10
CA LEU A 53 -13.20 5.85 -7.41
C LEU A 53 -12.79 4.58 -8.16
N LEU A 54 -13.25 3.42 -7.70
CA LEU A 54 -12.99 2.14 -8.37
C LEU A 54 -13.56 2.11 -9.79
N LYS A 55 -14.76 2.67 -10.00
CA LYS A 55 -15.35 2.74 -11.34
C LYS A 55 -14.52 3.59 -12.31
N GLU A 56 -13.84 4.61 -11.81
CA GLU A 56 -12.92 5.45 -12.59
C GLU A 56 -11.60 4.73 -12.90
N LEU A 57 -11.03 4.00 -11.93
CA LEU A 57 -9.70 3.38 -12.03
C LEU A 57 -9.66 1.97 -12.64
N GLN A 58 -10.77 1.24 -12.63
CA GLN A 58 -10.82 -0.20 -12.94
C GLN A 58 -10.40 -0.60 -14.36
N HIS A 59 -10.25 0.37 -15.28
CA HIS A 59 -9.81 0.09 -16.65
C HIS A 59 -8.32 -0.19 -16.76
N HIS A 60 -7.54 0.12 -15.72
CA HIS A 60 -6.10 -0.13 -15.71
C HIS A 60 -5.78 -1.59 -15.33
N PRO A 61 -4.86 -2.27 -16.06
CA PRO A 61 -4.59 -3.70 -15.85
C PRO A 61 -4.03 -4.04 -14.46
N ASN A 62 -3.39 -3.08 -13.78
CA ASN A 62 -2.83 -3.25 -12.44
C ASN A 62 -3.74 -2.72 -11.31
N ILE A 63 -5.03 -2.51 -11.58
CA ILE A 63 -6.05 -2.16 -10.59
C ILE A 63 -7.11 -3.26 -10.60
N VAL A 64 -7.58 -3.68 -9.41
CA VAL A 64 -8.64 -4.69 -9.31
C VAL A 64 -9.93 -4.16 -9.94
N ARG A 65 -10.54 -4.96 -10.81
CA ARG A 65 -11.76 -4.60 -11.53
C ARG A 65 -13.00 -4.82 -10.68
N LEU A 66 -13.85 -3.80 -10.61
CA LEU A 66 -15.18 -3.86 -9.99
C LEU A 66 -16.22 -4.22 -11.06
N HIS A 67 -16.62 -5.48 -11.11
CA HIS A 67 -17.59 -5.97 -12.10
C HIS A 67 -19.02 -5.49 -11.83
N ASP A 68 -19.44 -5.50 -10.56
CA ASP A 68 -20.82 -5.21 -10.20
C ASP A 68 -20.95 -4.68 -8.77
N VAL A 69 -22.06 -4.00 -8.49
CA VAL A 69 -22.43 -3.51 -7.17
C VAL A 69 -23.83 -4.00 -6.85
N LEU A 70 -23.93 -4.96 -5.93
CA LEU A 70 -25.21 -5.55 -5.54
C LEU A 70 -25.69 -4.86 -4.27
N HIS A 71 -26.81 -4.16 -4.37
CA HIS A 71 -27.45 -3.51 -3.25
C HIS A 71 -28.81 -4.13 -2.95
N THR A 72 -29.04 -4.48 -1.68
CA THR A 72 -30.36 -4.77 -1.12
C THR A 72 -30.55 -3.91 0.12
N ASP A 73 -31.78 -3.80 0.63
CA ASP A 73 -32.18 -2.88 1.72
C ASP A 73 -31.27 -2.88 2.97
N ARG A 74 -30.54 -3.97 3.23
CA ARG A 74 -29.65 -4.12 4.40
C ARG A 74 -28.24 -4.63 4.07
N ARG A 75 -27.89 -4.76 2.77
CA ARG A 75 -26.60 -5.36 2.37
C ARG A 75 -26.07 -4.70 1.12
N LEU A 76 -24.77 -4.38 1.14
CA LEU A 76 -24.03 -3.94 -0.02
C LEU A 76 -22.90 -4.94 -0.29
N PHE A 77 -22.84 -5.45 -1.51
CA PHE A 77 -21.75 -6.30 -1.98
C PHE A 77 -21.08 -5.65 -3.18
N LEU A 78 -19.76 -5.62 -3.15
CA LEU A 78 -18.93 -5.27 -4.29
C LEU A 78 -18.42 -6.56 -4.92
N VAL A 79 -18.64 -6.73 -6.22
CA VAL A 79 -18.22 -7.91 -6.99
C VAL A 79 -16.96 -7.58 -7.76
N PHE A 80 -15.84 -8.15 -7.33
CA PHE A 80 -14.53 -7.97 -7.96
C PHE A 80 -14.14 -9.18 -8.80
N GLU A 81 -13.21 -8.97 -9.73
CA GLU A 81 -12.48 -10.09 -10.33
C GLU A 81 -11.76 -10.91 -9.23
N TYR A 82 -11.67 -12.23 -9.42
CA TYR A 82 -10.96 -13.10 -8.50
C TYR A 82 -9.49 -13.21 -8.89
N LEU A 83 -8.60 -13.10 -7.90
CA LEU A 83 -7.17 -13.38 -8.02
C LEU A 83 -6.78 -14.48 -7.03
N ASP A 84 -5.81 -15.32 -7.40
CA ASP A 84 -5.49 -16.55 -6.69
C ASP A 84 -4.88 -16.32 -5.31
N ARG A 85 -4.03 -15.29 -5.16
CA ARG A 85 -3.33 -15.00 -3.91
C ARG A 85 -2.97 -13.53 -3.78
N ASP A 86 -2.68 -13.10 -2.56
CA ASP A 86 -2.06 -11.81 -2.26
C ASP A 86 -0.53 -11.95 -2.13
N LEU A 87 0.20 -10.84 -2.27
CA LEU A 87 1.66 -10.80 -2.18
C LEU A 87 2.15 -11.23 -0.81
N LYS A 88 1.40 -10.98 0.27
CA LYS A 88 1.78 -11.43 1.62
C LYS A 88 1.87 -12.95 1.68
N LYS A 89 0.84 -13.66 1.21
CA LYS A 89 0.83 -15.14 1.15
C LYS A 89 1.94 -15.69 0.27
N LEU A 90 2.34 -14.96 -0.78
CA LEU A 90 3.48 -15.35 -1.60
C LEU A 90 4.81 -15.18 -0.83
N LEU A 91 5.00 -14.08 -0.12
CA LEU A 91 6.20 -13.85 0.67
C LEU A 91 6.32 -14.83 1.84
N ASP A 92 5.21 -15.25 2.43
CA ASP A 92 5.18 -16.25 3.52
C ASP A 92 5.71 -17.64 3.13
N VAL A 93 5.79 -17.94 1.83
CA VAL A 93 6.37 -19.19 1.32
C VAL A 93 7.74 -18.98 0.66
N CYS A 94 8.30 -17.77 0.73
CA CYS A 94 9.59 -17.41 0.14
C CYS A 94 10.53 -16.86 1.23
N ASP A 95 11.23 -17.77 1.93
CA ASP A 95 12.08 -17.43 3.09
C ASP A 95 13.15 -16.35 2.79
N ASP A 96 13.70 -16.36 1.57
CA ASP A 96 14.74 -15.42 1.13
C ASP A 96 14.20 -14.28 0.24
N GLY A 97 12.87 -14.12 0.17
CA GLY A 97 12.21 -13.21 -0.75
C GLY A 97 12.06 -13.76 -2.17
N LEU A 98 11.52 -12.93 -3.06
CA LEU A 98 11.27 -13.25 -4.46
C LEU A 98 12.56 -13.20 -5.28
N ASP A 99 12.58 -13.89 -6.41
CA ASP A 99 13.68 -13.73 -7.35
C ASP A 99 13.73 -12.31 -7.94
N PRO A 100 14.92 -11.83 -8.38
CA PRO A 100 15.07 -10.46 -8.88
C PRO A 100 14.17 -10.11 -10.07
N LEU A 101 13.87 -11.07 -10.96
CA LEU A 101 13.03 -10.82 -12.13
C LEU A 101 11.56 -10.65 -11.73
N THR A 102 11.06 -11.52 -10.86
CA THR A 102 9.71 -11.40 -10.28
C THR A 102 9.58 -10.12 -9.46
N THR A 103 10.58 -9.79 -8.64
CA THR A 103 10.64 -8.54 -7.87
C THR A 103 10.54 -7.32 -8.79
N LYS A 104 11.35 -7.29 -9.86
CA LYS A 104 11.35 -6.21 -10.86
C LYS A 104 9.99 -6.11 -11.58
N SER A 105 9.42 -7.24 -12.00
CA SER A 105 8.11 -7.30 -12.65
C SER A 105 7.00 -6.76 -11.74
N PHE A 106 6.90 -7.24 -10.51
CA PHE A 106 5.88 -6.80 -9.56
C PHE A 106 6.05 -5.34 -9.15
N LEU A 107 7.28 -4.87 -8.93
CA LEU A 107 7.54 -3.46 -8.65
C LEU A 107 7.09 -2.57 -9.82
N TYR A 108 7.41 -2.95 -11.06
CA TYR A 108 7.00 -2.17 -12.24
C TYR A 108 5.48 -2.12 -12.39
N GLN A 109 4.80 -3.26 -12.20
CA GLN A 109 3.34 -3.36 -12.24
C GLN A 109 2.65 -2.54 -11.13
N LEU A 110 3.21 -2.56 -9.92
CA LEU A 110 2.76 -1.73 -8.80
C LEU A 110 2.91 -0.23 -9.12
N LEU A 111 4.08 0.19 -9.61
CA LEU A 111 4.32 1.58 -9.98
C LEU A 111 3.41 2.05 -11.12
N ARG A 112 3.08 1.18 -12.09
CA ARG A 112 2.10 1.48 -13.14
C ARG A 112 0.71 1.74 -12.57
N GLY A 113 0.23 0.86 -11.69
CA GLY A 113 -1.06 1.03 -11.03
C GLY A 113 -1.11 2.31 -10.20
N VAL A 114 -0.08 2.57 -9.40
CA VAL A 114 -0.02 3.77 -8.55
C VAL A 114 0.11 5.05 -9.38
N THR A 115 0.88 5.04 -10.48
CA THR A 115 0.93 6.18 -11.41
C THR A 115 -0.45 6.50 -11.96
N HIS A 116 -1.20 5.48 -12.37
CA HIS A 116 -2.58 5.66 -12.82
C HIS A 116 -3.47 6.27 -11.74
N CYS A 117 -3.38 5.80 -10.48
CA CYS A 117 -4.10 6.42 -9.36
C CYS A 117 -3.72 7.90 -9.16
N HIS A 118 -2.42 8.20 -9.16
CA HIS A 118 -1.91 9.56 -8.92
C HIS A 118 -2.32 10.53 -10.03
N ASP A 119 -2.33 10.08 -11.30
CA ASP A 119 -2.81 10.86 -12.44
C ASP A 119 -4.30 11.24 -12.32
N HIS A 120 -5.11 10.36 -11.70
CA HIS A 120 -6.53 10.61 -11.40
C HIS A 120 -6.74 11.31 -10.05
N ARG A 121 -5.66 11.83 -9.46
CA ARG A 121 -5.69 12.56 -8.18
C ARG A 121 -6.11 11.71 -6.98
N ILE A 122 -5.85 10.41 -7.03
CA ILE A 122 -6.24 9.43 -6.00
C ILE A 122 -5.00 8.92 -5.28
N LEU A 123 -5.01 9.03 -3.95
CA LEU A 123 -4.02 8.44 -3.04
C LEU A 123 -4.56 7.12 -2.50
N HIS A 124 -3.74 6.07 -2.42
CA HIS A 124 -4.17 4.79 -1.85
C HIS A 124 -4.09 4.77 -0.32
N ARG A 125 -2.97 5.23 0.26
CA ARG A 125 -2.75 5.40 1.72
C ARG A 125 -2.67 4.13 2.58
N ASP A 126 -2.83 2.96 2.00
CA ASP A 126 -2.75 1.66 2.71
C ASP A 126 -2.13 0.60 1.81
N LEU A 127 -1.08 0.98 1.07
CA LEU A 127 -0.31 0.03 0.28
C LEU A 127 0.47 -0.88 1.22
N LYS A 128 0.22 -2.19 1.08
CA LYS A 128 0.86 -3.27 1.81
C LYS A 128 0.71 -4.58 1.03
N PRO A 129 1.53 -5.61 1.28
CA PRO A 129 1.48 -6.87 0.52
C PRO A 129 0.11 -7.56 0.50
N GLN A 130 -0.71 -7.41 1.54
CA GLN A 130 -2.06 -7.98 1.60
C GLN A 130 -3.03 -7.34 0.59
N ASN A 131 -2.76 -6.10 0.17
CA ASN A 131 -3.58 -5.35 -0.77
C ASN A 131 -3.07 -5.48 -2.22
N LEU A 132 -2.02 -6.27 -2.45
CA LEU A 132 -1.46 -6.54 -3.77
C LEU A 132 -1.81 -7.97 -4.19
N LEU A 133 -2.79 -8.09 -5.07
CA LEU A 133 -3.32 -9.36 -5.54
C LEU A 133 -2.56 -9.85 -6.78
N ILE A 134 -2.37 -11.16 -6.90
CA ILE A 134 -1.56 -11.80 -7.94
C ILE A 134 -2.34 -12.97 -8.53
N ASN A 135 -2.43 -13.03 -9.87
CA ASN A 135 -3.00 -14.18 -10.58
C ASN A 135 -1.90 -15.18 -11.01
N ARG A 136 -2.31 -16.33 -11.58
CA ARG A 136 -1.39 -17.38 -12.04
C ARG A 136 -0.45 -16.93 -13.15
N GLU A 137 -0.86 -15.95 -13.93
CA GLU A 137 -0.09 -15.39 -15.05
C GLU A 137 0.97 -14.37 -14.59
N GLY A 138 1.08 -14.10 -13.28
CA GLY A 138 2.06 -13.15 -12.74
C GLY A 138 1.66 -11.68 -12.92
N ALA A 139 0.36 -11.41 -13.13
CA ALA A 139 -0.17 -10.05 -13.10
C ALA A 139 -0.44 -9.62 -11.66
N LEU A 140 0.13 -8.49 -11.26
CA LEU A 140 -0.11 -7.84 -9.97
C LEU A 140 -1.19 -6.76 -10.12
N LYS A 141 -2.18 -6.79 -9.24
CA LYS A 141 -3.27 -5.81 -9.17
C LYS A 141 -3.40 -5.22 -7.77
N ILE A 142 -3.56 -3.91 -7.72
CA ILE A 142 -3.78 -3.16 -6.48
C ILE A 142 -5.26 -3.28 -6.11
N ALA A 143 -5.53 -3.64 -4.87
CA ALA A 143 -6.86 -3.80 -4.30
C ALA A 143 -7.04 -2.98 -3.02
N ASP A 144 -8.27 -2.98 -2.49
CA ASP A 144 -8.68 -2.33 -1.24
C ASP A 144 -8.47 -0.80 -1.19
N PHE A 145 -9.25 -0.10 -2.00
CA PHE A 145 -9.35 1.37 -2.01
C PHE A 145 -10.22 1.93 -0.88
N GLY A 146 -10.52 1.15 0.17
CA GLY A 146 -11.37 1.57 1.30
C GLY A 146 -10.86 2.80 2.05
N LEU A 147 -9.57 3.11 1.91
CA LEU A 147 -8.91 4.30 2.46
C LEU A 147 -8.51 5.34 1.42
N ALA A 148 -8.80 5.07 0.15
CA ALA A 148 -8.41 5.95 -0.94
C ALA A 148 -9.20 7.27 -0.93
N ARG A 149 -8.53 8.37 -1.28
CA ARG A 149 -9.16 9.70 -1.32
C ARG A 149 -8.60 10.58 -2.44
N ALA A 150 -9.46 11.44 -2.97
CA ALA A 150 -9.09 12.53 -3.85
C ALA A 150 -8.22 13.57 -3.11
N PHE A 151 -7.30 14.24 -3.83
CA PHE A 151 -6.48 15.33 -3.28
C PHE A 151 -7.33 16.43 -2.60
N GLY A 152 -6.80 17.02 -1.52
CA GLY A 152 -7.35 18.23 -0.90
C GLY A 152 -8.52 18.05 0.07
N ILE A 153 -9.08 16.84 0.25
CA ILE A 153 -10.13 16.61 1.27
C ILE A 153 -9.48 16.46 2.66
N PRO A 154 -9.76 17.36 3.63
CA PRO A 154 -9.18 17.31 4.97
C PRO A 154 -9.47 15.97 5.66
N VAL A 155 -8.44 15.42 6.29
CA VAL A 155 -8.53 14.16 7.02
C VAL A 155 -9.08 14.45 8.41
N ARG A 156 -10.30 13.99 8.70
CA ARG A 156 -10.69 13.78 10.11
C ARG A 156 -9.71 12.78 10.69
N ALA A 157 -9.16 13.10 11.86
CA ALA A 157 -8.18 12.30 12.60
C ALA A 157 -8.43 10.81 12.38
N PHE A 158 -7.45 10.14 11.77
CA PHE A 158 -7.47 8.69 11.71
C PHE A 158 -7.57 8.17 13.14
N THR A 159 -8.43 7.17 13.36
CA THR A 159 -8.22 6.27 14.49
C THR A 159 -6.81 5.68 14.33
N HIS A 160 -6.08 5.50 15.43
CA HIS A 160 -4.66 5.10 15.44
C HIS A 160 -4.33 3.78 14.68
N GLU A 161 -5.31 3.12 14.05
CA GLU A 161 -5.23 1.81 13.40
C GLU A 161 -5.21 1.83 11.85
N VAL A 162 -5.08 2.99 11.20
CA VAL A 162 -5.49 3.13 9.79
C VAL A 162 -4.36 3.00 8.75
N VAL A 163 -3.13 2.66 9.15
CA VAL A 163 -2.10 2.15 8.22
C VAL A 163 -1.33 1.07 8.94
N THR A 164 -1.11 -0.09 8.31
CA THR A 164 -0.19 -1.10 8.84
C THR A 164 1.17 -0.42 9.09
N LEU A 165 1.55 -0.32 10.36
CA LEU A 165 2.64 0.53 10.87
C LEU A 165 3.94 0.43 10.05
N TRP A 166 4.24 -0.77 9.55
CA TRP A 166 5.47 -1.11 8.84
C TRP A 166 5.69 -0.36 7.52
N TYR A 167 4.61 0.11 6.88
CA TYR A 167 4.65 0.81 5.59
C TYR A 167 4.37 2.32 5.73
N ARG A 168 4.29 2.82 6.97
CA ARG A 168 3.96 4.21 7.26
C ARG A 168 5.21 5.11 7.13
N PRO A 169 5.13 6.24 6.42
CA PRO A 169 6.26 7.14 6.23
C PRO A 169 6.54 8.01 7.46
N PRO A 170 7.79 8.51 7.61
CA PRO A 170 8.24 9.27 8.78
C PRO A 170 7.45 10.56 8.98
N GLU A 171 7.01 11.25 7.92
CA GLU A 171 6.20 12.47 8.06
C GLU A 171 4.85 12.22 8.73
N VAL A 172 4.23 11.06 8.47
CA VAL A 172 2.96 10.69 9.11
C VAL A 172 3.20 10.28 10.55
N LEU A 173 4.27 9.51 10.82
CA LEU A 173 4.68 9.13 12.18
C LEU A 173 5.03 10.35 13.05
N LEU A 174 5.57 11.40 12.43
CA LEU A 174 5.92 12.66 13.09
C LEU A 174 4.74 13.65 13.18
N GLY A 175 3.54 13.25 12.72
CA GLY A 175 2.29 14.00 12.89
C GLY A 175 1.99 15.01 11.79
N SER A 176 2.65 14.93 10.63
CA SER A 176 2.28 15.75 9.47
C SER A 176 0.82 15.52 9.10
N ARG A 177 0.13 16.62 8.78
CA ARG A 177 -1.26 16.59 8.27
C ARG A 177 -1.32 16.74 6.75
N GLN A 178 -0.18 16.92 6.10
CA GLN A 178 -0.10 17.04 4.66
C GLN A 178 0.04 15.65 4.05
N TYR A 179 -0.96 15.26 3.25
CA TYR A 179 -0.96 14.00 2.53
C TYR A 179 -0.71 14.26 1.05
N THR A 180 0.40 13.75 0.54
CA THR A 180 0.79 13.85 -0.88
C THR A 180 0.98 12.46 -1.48
N THR A 181 1.33 12.40 -2.77
CA THR A 181 1.63 11.14 -3.48
C THR A 181 2.85 10.42 -2.93
N SER A 182 3.76 11.14 -2.26
CA SER A 182 4.99 10.58 -1.69
C SER A 182 4.71 9.50 -0.63
N LEU A 183 3.54 9.54 0.01
CA LEU A 183 3.14 8.56 1.02
C LEU A 183 3.06 7.15 0.43
N ASP A 184 2.41 7.02 -0.72
CA ASP A 184 2.29 5.75 -1.43
C ASP A 184 3.68 5.26 -1.89
N ILE A 185 4.58 6.19 -2.29
CA ILE A 185 5.94 5.84 -2.71
C ILE A 185 6.76 5.25 -1.57
N TRP A 186 6.66 5.80 -0.36
CA TRP A 186 7.34 5.22 0.80
C TRP A 186 6.87 3.79 1.06
N SER A 187 5.55 3.58 1.06
CA SER A 187 4.99 2.24 1.23
C SER A 187 5.47 1.27 0.14
N ILE A 188 5.58 1.72 -1.12
CA ILE A 188 6.16 0.95 -2.22
C ILE A 188 7.63 0.62 -1.96
N GLY A 189 8.42 1.56 -1.44
CA GLY A 189 9.82 1.32 -1.05
C GLY A 189 9.93 0.22 0.00
N CYS A 190 9.11 0.27 1.05
CA CYS A 190 9.04 -0.80 2.05
C CYS A 190 8.65 -2.17 1.43
N ILE A 191 7.65 -2.19 0.55
CA ILE A 191 7.21 -3.41 -0.16
C ILE A 191 8.31 -3.93 -1.08
N PHE A 192 9.05 -3.05 -1.77
CA PHE A 192 10.16 -3.43 -2.64
C PHE A 192 11.26 -4.13 -1.85
N ALA A 193 11.66 -3.56 -0.72
CA ALA A 193 12.65 -4.20 0.16
C ALA A 193 12.15 -5.54 0.73
N GLU A 194 10.87 -5.63 1.10
CA GLU A 194 10.25 -6.87 1.57
C GLU A 194 10.19 -7.94 0.48
N MET A 195 9.87 -7.57 -0.77
CA MET A 195 9.96 -8.50 -1.91
C MET A 195 11.36 -9.03 -2.10
N ALA A 196 12.39 -8.19 -1.94
CA ALA A 196 13.78 -8.57 -2.15
C ALA A 196 14.40 -9.39 -1.01
N SER A 197 13.87 -9.29 0.22
CA SER A 197 14.46 -9.92 1.42
C SER A 197 13.57 -10.97 2.08
N GLY A 198 12.29 -11.05 1.70
CA GLY A 198 11.30 -11.91 2.35
C GLY A 198 10.84 -11.40 3.72
N ARG A 199 11.37 -10.27 4.20
CA ARG A 199 11.11 -9.75 5.56
C ARG A 199 10.70 -8.29 5.51
N PRO A 200 9.75 -7.85 6.37
CA PRO A 200 9.38 -6.45 6.44
C PRO A 200 10.60 -5.57 6.76
N LEU A 201 10.77 -4.47 6.04
CA LEU A 201 11.91 -3.58 6.20
C LEU A 201 11.95 -2.92 7.58
N PHE A 202 10.77 -2.49 8.06
CA PHE A 202 10.62 -1.79 9.34
C PHE A 202 9.47 -2.42 10.15
N PRO A 203 9.71 -3.54 10.86
CA PRO A 203 8.68 -4.22 11.64
C PRO A 203 8.52 -3.59 13.04
N GLY A 204 8.14 -2.31 13.09
CA GLY A 204 7.88 -1.60 14.34
C GLY A 204 6.60 -2.07 15.03
N THR A 205 6.56 -1.87 16.34
CA THR A 205 5.45 -2.22 17.26
C THR A 205 4.73 -1.00 17.84
N SER A 206 5.34 0.18 17.72
CA SER A 206 4.76 1.50 18.07
C SER A 206 5.29 2.58 17.13
N ASP A 207 4.68 3.76 17.09
CA ASP A 207 5.17 4.87 16.26
C ASP A 207 6.63 5.25 16.61
N SER A 208 7.01 5.18 17.89
CA SER A 208 8.39 5.44 18.33
C SER A 208 9.36 4.34 17.87
N ASP A 209 9.04 3.06 18.08
CA ASP A 209 9.85 1.92 17.62
C ASP A 209 9.99 1.92 16.08
N GLN A 210 8.92 2.26 15.36
CA GLN A 210 8.95 2.40 13.90
C GLN A 210 9.94 3.48 13.45
N LEU A 211 9.90 4.66 14.08
CA LEU A 211 10.85 5.75 13.78
C LEU A 211 12.29 5.35 14.11
N GLN A 212 12.53 4.70 15.26
CA GLN A 212 13.86 4.22 15.64
C GLN A 212 14.45 3.24 14.59
N ARG A 213 13.63 2.31 14.08
CA ARG A 213 14.05 1.36 13.02
C ARG A 213 14.38 2.08 11.71
N ILE A 214 13.56 3.05 11.33
CA ILE A 214 13.82 3.86 10.13
C ILE A 214 15.16 4.60 10.27
N PHE A 215 15.39 5.25 11.42
CA PHE A 215 16.60 6.03 11.68
C PHE A 215 17.87 5.18 11.80
N LEU A 216 17.78 3.96 12.35
CA LEU A 216 18.90 3.02 12.41
C LEU A 216 19.37 2.56 11.02
N LEU A 217 18.44 2.43 10.08
CA LEU A 217 18.75 1.99 8.72
C LEU A 217 19.17 3.14 7.80
N LEU A 218 18.41 4.24 7.78
CA LEU A 218 18.62 5.35 6.85
C LEU A 218 19.50 6.48 7.42
N GLY A 219 19.77 6.44 8.73
CA GLY A 219 20.43 7.52 9.46
C GLY A 219 19.44 8.52 10.05
N ASN A 220 19.84 9.24 11.09
CA ASN A 220 19.00 10.27 11.70
C ASN A 220 18.73 11.41 10.71
N PRO A 221 17.48 11.87 10.54
CA PRO A 221 17.19 13.02 9.71
C PRO A 221 17.67 14.29 10.39
N ASP A 222 18.09 15.27 9.59
CA ASP A 222 18.45 16.60 10.04
C ASP A 222 17.80 17.68 9.15
N PRO A 223 17.80 18.95 9.56
CA PRO A 223 17.21 20.04 8.76
C PRO A 223 17.84 20.25 7.38
N HIS A 224 19.03 19.70 7.10
CA HIS A 224 19.65 19.74 5.78
C HIS A 224 19.09 18.64 4.88
N SER A 225 18.94 17.41 5.39
CA SER A 225 18.30 16.32 4.65
C SER A 225 16.80 16.59 4.43
N TRP A 226 16.13 17.18 5.43
CA TRP A 226 14.69 17.43 5.43
C TRP A 226 14.35 18.86 5.92
N PRO A 227 14.30 19.84 5.01
CA PRO A 227 13.79 21.17 5.30
C PRO A 227 12.33 21.11 5.79
N GLY A 228 12.04 21.67 6.97
CA GLY A 228 10.71 21.58 7.60
C GLY A 228 10.57 20.50 8.70
N LEU A 229 11.61 19.69 8.93
CA LEU A 229 11.64 18.69 10.02
C LEU A 229 11.27 19.28 11.39
N ASN A 230 11.74 20.51 11.68
CA ASN A 230 11.50 21.18 12.97
C ASN A 230 10.04 21.62 13.17
N ASP A 231 9.25 21.69 12.11
CA ASP A 231 7.84 22.11 12.15
C ASP A 231 6.89 20.94 12.40
N LEU A 232 7.40 19.70 12.37
CA LEU A 232 6.59 18.51 12.60
C LEU A 232 6.19 18.37 14.08
N PRO A 233 4.90 18.10 14.38
CA PRO A 233 4.39 18.09 15.75
C PRO A 233 5.17 17.24 16.74
N SER A 234 5.55 16.02 16.35
CA SER A 234 6.20 15.06 17.25
C SER A 234 7.73 15.17 17.26
N TRP A 235 8.34 15.95 16.38
CA TRP A 235 9.81 16.01 16.23
C TRP A 235 10.52 16.50 17.50
N LYS A 236 9.91 17.46 18.21
CA LYS A 236 10.48 18.01 19.46
C LYS A 236 10.71 16.95 20.53
N THR A 237 9.88 15.92 20.56
CA THR A 237 9.99 14.79 21.48
C THR A 237 10.99 13.76 20.94
N VAL A 238 10.82 13.38 19.67
CA VAL A 238 11.62 12.32 19.01
C VAL A 238 13.11 12.66 18.92
N LYS A 239 13.46 13.93 18.68
CA LYS A 239 14.87 14.34 18.51
C LYS A 239 15.78 14.05 19.71
N ASN A 240 15.20 13.86 20.90
CA ASN A 240 15.95 13.54 22.12
C ASN A 240 16.19 12.03 22.29
N GLU A 241 15.53 11.20 21.49
CA GLU A 241 15.57 9.73 21.53
C GLU A 241 16.19 9.15 20.25
N LEU A 242 17.01 9.93 19.54
CA LEU A 242 17.64 9.48 18.31
C LEU A 242 18.61 8.33 18.58
N PRO A 243 18.58 7.26 17.78
CA PRO A 243 19.50 6.15 17.94
C PRO A 243 20.95 6.60 17.71
N THR A 244 21.85 6.07 18.54
CA THR A 244 23.31 6.28 18.47
C THR A 244 24.07 5.02 18.02
N GLY A 245 23.34 3.98 17.62
CA GLY A 245 23.89 2.69 17.20
C GLY A 245 24.64 2.74 15.85
N PRO A 246 25.38 1.67 15.51
CA PRO A 246 26.07 1.58 14.22
C PRO A 246 25.05 1.62 13.07
N LYS A 247 25.33 2.44 12.05
CA LYS A 247 24.50 2.51 10.84
C LYS A 247 24.42 1.13 10.20
N GLN A 248 23.20 0.65 9.97
CA GLN A 248 23.00 -0.59 9.22
C GLN A 248 23.28 -0.35 7.74
N SER A 249 23.90 -1.32 7.07
CA SER A 249 24.08 -1.23 5.62
C SER A 249 22.85 -1.78 4.91
N VAL A 250 22.13 -0.92 4.18
CA VAL A 250 21.02 -1.33 3.31
C VAL A 250 21.47 -2.42 2.33
N ARG A 251 22.71 -2.34 1.84
CA ARG A 251 23.28 -3.32 0.91
C ARG A 251 23.50 -4.69 1.55
N SER A 252 23.88 -4.75 2.83
CA SER A 252 24.01 -6.05 3.52
C SER A 252 22.65 -6.66 3.81
N LEU A 253 21.63 -5.83 4.09
CA LEU A 253 20.27 -6.29 4.34
C LEU A 253 19.58 -6.79 3.07
N LEU A 254 19.86 -6.15 1.93
CA LEU A 254 19.20 -6.40 0.65
C LEU A 254 20.18 -6.93 -0.39
N SER A 255 20.86 -8.03 -0.05
CA SER A 255 21.92 -8.63 -0.87
C SER A 255 21.46 -9.10 -2.26
N ARG A 256 20.15 -9.33 -2.44
CA ARG A 256 19.53 -9.73 -3.72
C ARG A 256 19.26 -8.55 -4.66
N LEU A 257 19.37 -7.31 -4.17
CA LEU A 257 19.27 -6.12 -5.02
C LEU A 257 20.64 -5.75 -5.59
N ASP A 258 20.67 -5.47 -6.88
CA ASP A 258 21.82 -4.87 -7.54
C ASP A 258 21.98 -3.40 -7.14
N SER A 259 23.06 -2.76 -7.57
CA SER A 259 23.29 -1.34 -7.27
C SER A 259 22.16 -0.45 -7.77
N ALA A 260 21.56 -0.80 -8.90
CA ALA A 260 20.45 -0.05 -9.48
C ALA A 260 19.16 -0.16 -8.64
N GLY A 261 18.89 -1.32 -8.06
CA GLY A 261 17.78 -1.57 -7.15
C GLY A 261 17.95 -0.86 -5.82
N ILE A 262 19.17 -0.87 -5.26
CA ILE A 262 19.48 -0.10 -4.03
C ILE A 262 19.30 1.40 -4.27
N ASP A 263 19.80 1.94 -5.39
CA ASP A 263 19.64 3.35 -5.74
C ASP A 263 18.15 3.74 -5.90
N LEU A 264 17.35 2.92 -6.59
CA LEU A 264 15.90 3.14 -6.70
C LEU A 264 15.22 3.13 -5.33
N LEU A 265 15.55 2.15 -4.48
CA LEU A 265 14.97 2.01 -3.16
C LEU A 265 15.25 3.24 -2.29
N LEU A 266 16.49 3.73 -2.27
CA LEU A 266 16.85 4.91 -1.49
C LEU A 266 16.10 6.15 -1.96
N LYS A 267 15.89 6.32 -3.27
CA LYS A 267 15.06 7.39 -3.83
C LYS A 267 13.59 7.30 -3.42
N MET A 268 13.07 6.09 -3.18
CA MET A 268 11.71 5.86 -2.65
C MET A 268 11.62 6.10 -1.14
N LEU A 269 12.72 5.92 -0.41
CA LEU A 269 12.82 6.06 1.04
C LEU A 269 13.40 7.41 1.48
N GLU A 270 13.33 8.43 0.63
CA GLU A 270 13.79 9.75 1.03
C GLU A 270 12.94 10.36 2.13
N TYR A 271 13.61 10.96 3.10
CA TYR A 271 12.98 11.61 4.26
C TYR A 271 12.08 12.76 3.84
N ASP A 272 12.64 13.67 3.05
CA ASP A 272 11.94 14.82 2.52
C ASP A 272 10.89 14.35 1.49
N PRO A 273 9.58 14.51 1.79
CA PRO A 273 8.52 14.08 0.89
C PRO A 273 8.58 14.75 -0.49
N GLU A 274 9.17 15.95 -0.58
CA GLU A 274 9.31 16.70 -1.85
C GLU A 274 10.45 16.18 -2.73
N LYS A 275 11.46 15.55 -2.13
CA LYS A 275 12.59 14.94 -2.85
C LYS A 275 12.35 13.46 -3.19
N ARG A 276 11.36 12.84 -2.57
CA ARG A 276 10.99 11.44 -2.80
C ARG A 276 10.53 11.25 -4.24
N ILE A 277 11.09 10.25 -4.92
CA ILE A 277 10.84 10.00 -6.35
C ILE A 277 9.34 9.79 -6.63
N SER A 278 8.83 10.32 -7.73
CA SER A 278 7.45 10.06 -8.13
C SER A 278 7.29 8.63 -8.67
N ALA A 279 6.07 8.07 -8.65
CA ALA A 279 5.82 6.74 -9.25
C ALA A 279 6.20 6.71 -10.74
N ARG A 280 5.90 7.81 -11.45
CA ARG A 280 6.21 7.98 -12.88
C ARG A 280 7.72 8.00 -13.15
N ASP A 281 8.49 8.70 -12.32
CA ASP A 281 9.95 8.77 -12.48
C ASP A 281 10.64 7.48 -12.04
N ALA A 282 10.10 6.82 -11.01
CA ALA A 282 10.57 5.50 -10.59
C ALA A 282 10.44 4.47 -11.72
N MET A 283 9.35 4.47 -12.49
CA MET A 283 9.21 3.58 -13.65
C MET A 283 10.27 3.81 -14.75
N ARG A 284 10.82 5.02 -14.84
CA ARG A 284 11.86 5.40 -15.82
C ARG A 284 13.27 5.17 -15.30
N HIS A 285 13.40 4.65 -14.08
CA HIS A 285 14.67 4.40 -13.45
C HIS A 285 15.46 3.30 -14.15
N HIS A 286 16.79 3.41 -14.18
CA HIS A 286 17.66 2.43 -14.85
C HIS A 286 17.55 1.00 -14.29
N TYR A 287 16.97 0.82 -13.10
CA TYR A 287 16.69 -0.51 -12.53
C TYR A 287 15.78 -1.35 -13.44
N PHE A 288 14.90 -0.69 -14.20
CA PHE A 288 14.02 -1.35 -15.18
C PHE A 288 14.65 -1.48 -16.58
N SER A 289 15.85 -0.94 -16.77
CA SER A 289 16.61 -1.02 -18.03
C SER A 289 17.73 -2.06 -18.01
N THR A 290 17.99 -2.65 -16.83
CA THR A 290 19.00 -3.69 -16.60
C THR A 290 18.44 -5.10 -16.60
#